data_AF-A0A920F3R1-F1
#
_entry.id   AF-A0A920F3R1-F1
#
_cell.length_a   1.000
_cell.length_b   1.000
_cell.length_c   1.000
_cell.angle_alpha   90.00
_cell.angle_beta   90.00
_cell.angle_gamma   90.00
#
_symmetry.space_group_name_H-M   'P 1'
#
loop_
_entity.id
_entity.type
_entity.pdbx_description
1 polymer ?
#
loop_
_entity_poly.entity_id
_entity_poly.type
_entity_poly.pdbx_seq_one_letter_code
_entity_poly.pdbx_strand_id
1 'polypeptide(L)'
;MNTMVLFALVMGLGMLVDNGIVVVENVYRLIEKEGMPRLEAAKKGVSEIAFPIIISTATTVAAFVPLGFWPGIMGQFMIYFPITLSVVLGSSLIVAIFFNSYWFHSLWMLTKNLHAKN
;
A
#
# COMPACT_ATOMS: atom_id res chain seq x y z
N MET A 1 2.28 27.00 2.64
CA MET A 1 1.85 25.67 2.18
C MET A 1 1.33 25.81 0.76
N ASN A 2 1.81 25.02 -0.20
CA ASN A 2 1.44 25.13 -1.61
C ASN A 2 0.19 24.28 -1.90
N THR A 3 -0.83 24.82 -2.55
CA THR A 3 -2.10 24.12 -2.86
C THR A 3 -1.88 22.83 -3.65
N MET A 4 -0.83 22.79 -4.47
CA MET A 4 -0.41 21.57 -5.19
C MET A 4 -0.01 20.42 -4.26
N VAL A 5 0.67 20.72 -3.15
CA VAL A 5 1.07 19.71 -2.16
C VAL A 5 -0.17 19.16 -1.44
N LEU A 6 -1.16 20.02 -1.15
CA LEU A 6 -2.43 19.57 -0.58
C LEU A 6 -3.19 18.64 -1.54
N PHE A 7 -3.26 18.97 -2.84
CA PHE A 7 -3.86 18.07 -3.84
C PHE A 7 -3.10 16.73 -3.92
N ALA A 8 -1.76 16.76 -3.88
CA ALA A 8 -0.94 15.54 -3.91
C ALA A 8 -1.19 14.67 -2.67
N LEU A 9 -1.37 15.27 -1.49
CA LEU A 9 -1.69 14.55 -0.25
C LEU A 9 -3.08 13.91 -0.29
N VAL A 10 -4.11 14.64 -0.75
CA VAL A 10 -5.48 14.10 -0.88
C VAL A 10 -5.50 12.95 -1.89
N MET A 11 -4.82 13.10 -3.03
CA MET A 11 -4.72 12.06 -4.04
C MET A 11 -3.95 10.84 -3.53
N GLY A 12 -2.83 11.06 -2.82
CA GLY A 12 -2.04 10.00 -2.20
C GLY A 12 -2.81 9.20 -1.15
N LEU A 13 -3.76 9.83 -0.46
CA LEU A 13 -4.65 9.18 0.50
C LEU A 13 -5.55 8.13 -0.18
N GLY A 14 -6.12 8.47 -1.35
CA GLY A 14 -6.93 7.54 -2.14
C GLY A 14 -6.11 6.34 -2.64
N MET A 15 -4.89 6.59 -3.09
CA MET A 15 -3.97 5.55 -3.55
C MET A 15 -3.47 4.63 -2.42
N LEU A 16 -3.35 5.16 -1.19
CA LEU A 16 -2.98 4.37 -0.02
C LEU A 16 -4.06 3.35 0.32
N VAL A 17 -5.33 3.75 0.27
CA VAL A 17 -6.47 2.87 0.54
C VAL A 17 -6.58 1.76 -0.51
N ASP A 18 -6.26 2.06 -1.77
CA ASP A 18 -6.34 1.11 -2.89
C ASP A 18 -5.44 -0.12 -2.68
N ASN A 19 -4.17 0.11 -2.30
CA ASN A 19 -3.24 -0.97 -1.96
C ASN A 19 -3.71 -1.82 -0.77
N GLY A 20 -4.39 -1.22 0.21
CA GLY A 20 -4.97 -1.93 1.35
C GLY A 20 -6.16 -2.80 0.99
N ILE A 21 -7.03 -2.33 0.09
CA ILE A 21 -8.20 -3.08 -0.39
C ILE A 21 -7.76 -4.34 -1.13
N VAL A 22 -6.76 -4.24 -2.01
CA VAL A 22 -6.24 -5.39 -2.79
C VAL A 22 -5.72 -6.51 -1.87
N VAL A 23 -5.08 -6.15 -0.74
CA VAL A 23 -4.63 -7.13 0.27
C VAL A 23 -5.82 -7.90 0.85
N VAL A 24 -6.86 -7.19 1.28
CA VAL A 24 -8.04 -7.79 1.92
C VAL A 24 -8.79 -8.67 0.93
N GLU A 25 -8.98 -8.20 -0.30
CA GLU A 25 -9.66 -8.95 -1.36
C GLU A 25 -8.91 -10.23 -1.72
N ASN A 26 -7.57 -10.19 -1.75
CA ASN A 26 -6.77 -11.38 -1.99
C ASN A 26 -6.90 -12.42 -0.87
N VAL A 27 -6.90 -11.97 0.40
CA VAL A 27 -7.09 -12.85 1.55
C VAL A 27 -8.50 -13.46 1.54
N TYR A 28 -9.53 -12.67 1.23
CA TYR A 28 -10.90 -13.17 1.07
C TYR A 28 -11.00 -14.20 -0.06
N ARG A 29 -10.34 -13.93 -1.21
CA ARG A 29 -10.26 -14.87 -2.33
C ARG A 29 -9.69 -16.22 -1.90
N LEU A 30 -8.61 -16.23 -1.11
CA LEU A 30 -7.97 -17.45 -0.62
C LEU A 30 -8.84 -18.21 0.40
N ILE A 31 -9.61 -17.49 1.23
CA ILE A 31 -10.53 -18.10 2.20
C ILE A 31 -11.74 -18.72 1.49
N GLU A 32 -12.39 -17.97 0.58
CA GLU A 32 -13.62 -18.41 -0.07
C GLU A 32 -13.39 -19.42 -1.21
N LYS A 33 -12.34 -19.26 -2.02
CA LYS A 33 -12.09 -20.13 -3.18
C LYS A 33 -11.20 -21.33 -2.88
N GLU A 34 -10.18 -21.16 -2.03
CA GLU A 34 -9.24 -22.25 -1.70
C GLU A 34 -9.57 -22.94 -0.37
N GLY A 35 -10.59 -22.46 0.36
CA GLY A 35 -11.03 -23.06 1.63
C GLY A 35 -9.98 -23.00 2.74
N MET A 36 -8.96 -22.15 2.59
CA MET A 36 -7.85 -22.10 3.53
C MET A 36 -8.28 -21.52 4.89
N PRO A 37 -7.72 -22.02 6.00
CA PRO A 37 -7.92 -21.41 7.30
C PRO A 37 -7.47 -19.94 7.26
N ARG A 38 -8.27 -19.04 7.87
CA ARG A 38 -8.06 -17.58 7.83
C ARG A 38 -6.61 -17.13 8.08
N LEU A 39 -5.92 -17.84 8.97
CA LEU A 39 -4.54 -17.53 9.37
C LEU A 39 -3.51 -17.87 8.28
N GLU A 40 -3.74 -18.96 7.56
CA GLU A 40 -2.86 -19.45 6.49
C GLU A 40 -3.11 -18.68 5.19
N ALA A 41 -4.38 -18.37 4.91
CA ALA A 41 -4.78 -17.48 3.83
C ALA A 41 -4.19 -16.07 3.98
N ALA A 42 -4.12 -15.53 5.20
CA ALA A 42 -3.50 -14.23 5.43
C ALA A 42 -1.99 -14.24 5.13
N LYS A 43 -1.26 -15.26 5.57
CA LYS A 43 0.18 -15.38 5.30
C LYS A 43 0.47 -15.54 3.81
N LYS A 44 -0.22 -16.47 3.15
CA LYS A 44 -0.03 -16.75 1.72
C LYS A 44 -0.53 -15.59 0.87
N GLY A 45 -1.65 -14.99 1.27
CA GLY A 45 -2.24 -13.83 0.63
C GLY A 45 -1.28 -12.66 0.55
N VAL A 46 -0.64 -12.28 1.66
CA VAL A 46 0.35 -11.19 1.70
C VAL A 46 1.56 -11.47 0.80
N SER A 47 1.99 -12.73 0.68
CA SER A 47 3.11 -13.10 -0.20
C SER A 47 2.77 -13.01 -1.69
N GLU A 48 1.54 -13.34 -2.09
CA GLU A 48 1.12 -13.32 -3.50
C GLU A 48 0.90 -11.89 -4.03
N ILE A 49 0.46 -10.97 -3.17
CA ILE A 49 0.14 -9.58 -3.54
C ILE A 49 1.34 -8.62 -3.52
N ALA A 50 2.51 -9.05 -3.07
CA ALA A 50 3.71 -8.20 -3.10
C ALA A 50 4.04 -7.71 -4.52
N PHE A 51 3.99 -8.60 -5.52
CA PHE A 51 4.30 -8.25 -6.91
C PHE A 51 3.23 -7.36 -7.56
N PRO A 52 1.91 -7.66 -7.43
CA PRO A 52 0.84 -6.77 -7.88
C PRO A 52 0.91 -5.34 -7.32
N ILE A 53 1.21 -5.18 -6.02
CA ILE A 53 1.29 -3.85 -5.39
C ILE A 53 2.47 -3.04 -5.94
N ILE A 54 3.62 -3.68 -6.16
CA ILE A 54 4.79 -3.04 -6.77
C ILE A 54 4.47 -2.57 -8.19
N ILE A 55 3.85 -3.41 -9.02
CA ILE A 55 3.46 -3.07 -10.39
C ILE A 55 2.44 -1.93 -10.41
N SER A 56 1.43 -1.98 -9.53
CA SER A 56 0.41 -0.93 -9.39
C SER A 56 1.07 0.42 -9.07
N THR A 57 1.90 0.44 -8.02
CA THR A 57 2.62 1.65 -7.59
C THR A 57 3.53 2.19 -8.70
N ALA A 58 4.29 1.32 -9.38
CA ALA A 58 5.17 1.70 -10.47
C ALA A 58 4.40 2.29 -11.66
N THR A 59 3.26 1.69 -12.01
CA THR A 59 2.41 2.17 -13.10
C THR A 59 1.83 3.54 -12.78
N THR A 60 1.41 3.78 -11.52
CA THR A 60 0.90 5.09 -11.15
C THR A 60 1.98 6.15 -11.18
N VAL A 61 3.18 5.86 -10.67
CA VAL A 61 4.32 6.77 -10.78
C VAL A 61 4.62 7.06 -12.25
N ALA A 62 4.66 6.03 -13.09
CA ALA A 62 4.91 6.15 -14.54
C ALA A 62 3.87 7.04 -15.25
N ALA A 63 2.60 6.97 -14.87
CA ALA A 63 1.55 7.84 -15.41
C ALA A 63 1.78 9.33 -15.11
N PHE A 64 2.48 9.66 -14.02
CA PHE A 64 2.80 11.03 -13.62
C PHE A 64 4.18 11.51 -14.11
N VAL A 65 5.03 10.63 -14.64
CA VAL A 65 6.35 10.99 -15.20
C VAL A 65 6.27 12.11 -16.26
N PRO A 66 5.32 12.10 -17.23
CA PRO A 66 5.23 13.15 -18.24
C PRO A 66 4.99 14.55 -17.65
N LEU A 67 4.33 14.64 -16.49
CA LEU A 67 4.03 15.91 -15.84
C LEU A 67 5.30 16.59 -15.30
N GLY A 68 6.35 15.84 -15.00
CA GLY A 68 7.65 16.37 -14.58
C GLY A 68 8.44 17.01 -15.73
N PHE A 69 8.14 16.64 -16.98
CA PHE A 69 8.80 17.19 -18.17
C PHE A 69 8.03 18.37 -18.79
N TRP A 70 6.93 18.81 -18.17
CA TRP A 70 6.12 19.90 -18.70
C TRP A 70 6.87 21.25 -18.61
N PRO A 71 7.08 21.98 -19.71
CA PRO A 71 7.78 23.27 -19.67
C PRO A 71 6.87 24.42 -19.17
N GLY A 72 7.48 25.45 -18.58
CA GLY A 72 6.83 26.69 -18.16
C GLY A 72 6.64 26.83 -16.64
N ILE A 73 6.07 27.97 -16.23
CA ILE A 73 5.85 28.31 -14.82
C ILE A 73 4.98 27.26 -14.12
N MET A 74 3.92 26.78 -14.79
CA MET A 74 3.07 25.69 -14.29
C MET A 74 3.81 24.36 -14.15
N GLY A 75 4.78 24.07 -15.03
CA GLY A 75 5.62 22.88 -14.97
C GLY A 75 6.51 22.81 -13.71
N GLN A 76 7.07 23.95 -13.30
CA GLN A 76 7.84 24.04 -12.06
C GLN A 76 7.00 23.72 -10.81
N PHE A 77 5.70 24.05 -10.83
CA PHE A 77 4.78 23.68 -9.75
C PHE A 77 4.30 22.23 -9.85
N MET A 78 4.17 21.68 -11.06
CA MET A 78 3.78 20.29 -11.30
C MET A 78 4.85 19.28 -10.92
N ILE A 79 6.14 19.65 -10.92
CA ILE A 79 7.23 18.80 -10.44
C ILE A 79 7.09 18.40 -8.96
N TYR A 80 6.54 19.27 -8.12
CA TYR A 80 6.35 18.97 -6.70
C TYR A 80 5.30 17.88 -6.46
N PHE A 81 4.41 17.66 -7.43
CA PHE A 81 3.32 16.70 -7.35
C PHE A 81 3.78 15.23 -7.32
N PRO A 82 4.52 14.72 -8.34
CA PRO A 82 5.03 13.35 -8.32
C PRO A 82 6.09 13.12 -7.23
N ILE A 83 6.88 14.14 -6.87
CA ILE A 83 7.85 14.02 -5.77
C ILE A 83 7.12 13.77 -4.44
N THR A 84 6.10 14.57 -4.14
CA THR A 84 5.32 14.41 -2.90
C THR A 84 4.61 13.06 -2.87
N LEU A 85 3.97 12.65 -3.98
CA LEU A 85 3.33 11.34 -4.09
C LEU A 85 4.32 10.20 -3.89
N SER A 86 5.51 10.26 -4.50
CA SER A 86 6.52 9.20 -4.37
C SER A 86 7.01 9.05 -2.93
N VAL A 87 7.21 10.17 -2.22
CA VAL A 87 7.59 10.15 -0.80
C VAL A 87 6.47 9.59 0.08
N VAL A 88 5.22 10.00 -0.16
CA VAL A 88 4.06 9.51 0.60
C VAL A 88 3.85 8.02 0.38
N LEU A 89 3.80 7.56 -0.88
CA LEU A 89 3.63 6.15 -1.24
C LEU A 89 4.81 5.30 -0.76
N GLY A 90 6.04 5.81 -0.90
CA GLY A 90 7.24 5.14 -0.37
C GLY A 90 7.20 4.99 1.14
N SER A 91 6.83 6.04 1.88
CA SER A 91 6.65 5.96 3.34
C SER A 91 5.53 5.00 3.72
N SER A 92 4.42 5.00 2.97
CA SER A 92 3.29 4.11 3.20
C SER A 92 3.64 2.65 2.96
N LEU A 93 4.44 2.34 1.93
CA LEU A 93 4.89 0.99 1.65
C LEU A 93 5.80 0.48 2.77
N ILE A 94 6.72 1.32 3.26
CA ILE A 94 7.60 1.00 4.40
C ILE A 94 6.75 0.73 5.64
N VAL A 95 5.78 1.60 5.96
CA VAL A 95 4.87 1.39 7.09
C VAL A 95 4.02 0.13 6.90
N ALA A 96 3.46 -0.11 5.72
CA ALA A 96 2.66 -1.30 5.46
C ALA A 96 3.47 -2.59 5.66
N ILE A 97 4.71 -2.65 5.18
CA ILE A 97 5.55 -3.83 5.33
C ILE A 97 6.06 -3.99 6.77
N PHE A 98 6.54 -2.92 7.42
CA PHE A 98 7.10 -3.03 8.76
C PHE A 98 6.02 -3.07 9.85
N PHE A 99 5.08 -2.12 9.85
CA PHE A 99 4.06 -2.05 10.89
C PHE A 99 3.02 -3.14 10.74
N ASN A 100 2.43 -3.35 9.55
CA ASN A 100 1.37 -4.35 9.40
C ASN A 100 1.92 -5.77 9.62
N SER A 101 3.12 -6.07 9.11
CA SER A 101 3.75 -7.39 9.34
C SER A 101 4.12 -7.61 10.81
N TYR A 102 4.63 -6.59 11.51
CA TYR A 102 4.97 -6.72 12.93
C TYR A 102 3.73 -6.79 13.83
N TRP A 103 2.68 -6.01 13.53
CA TRP A 103 1.41 -6.08 14.25
C TRP A 103 0.72 -7.43 14.06
N PHE A 104 0.72 -7.96 12.83
CA PHE A 104 0.17 -9.28 12.54
C PHE A 104 1.00 -10.39 13.20
N HIS A 105 2.32 -10.26 13.27
CA HIS A 105 3.20 -11.17 14.01
C HIS A 105 3.00 -11.08 15.53
N SER A 106 2.82 -9.87 16.08
CA SER A 106 2.53 -9.66 17.51
C SER A 106 1.15 -10.22 17.90
N LEU A 107 0.15 -10.08 17.02
CA LEU A 107 -1.17 -10.69 17.19
C LEU A 107 -1.11 -12.23 17.10
N TRP A 108 -0.18 -12.77 16.29
CA TRP A 108 0.12 -14.20 16.24
C TRP A 108 0.72 -14.73 17.56
N MET A 109 1.57 -13.96 18.25
CA MET A 109 2.06 -14.34 19.58
C MET A 109 0.96 -14.32 20.66
N LEU A 110 0.06 -13.34 20.61
CA LEU A 110 -1.07 -13.25 21.56
C LEU A 110 -2.10 -14.38 21.37
N THR A 111 -2.38 -14.78 20.13
CA THR A 111 -3.31 -15.89 19.84
C THR A 111 -2.71 -17.27 20.18
N LYS A 112 -1.39 -17.45 20.07
CA LYS A 112 -0.71 -18.66 20.57
C LYS A 112 -0.81 -18.79 22.10
N ASN A 113 -0.66 -17.70 22.85
CA ASN A 113 -0.76 -17.73 24.31
C ASN A 113 -2.19 -18.01 24.83
N LEU A 114 -3.22 -17.72 24.02
CA LEU A 114 -4.61 -18.03 24.38
C LEU A 114 -4.98 -19.50 24.12
N HIS A 115 -4.40 -20.14 23.10
CA HIS A 115 -4.59 -21.58 22.85
C HIS A 115 -3.68 -22.49 23.69
N ALA A 116 -2.58 -21.97 24.25
CA ALA A 116 -1.71 -22.74 25.16
C ALA A 116 -2.27 -22.85 26.60
N LYS A 117 -3.44 -22.26 26.89
CA LYS A 117 -4.04 -22.20 28.23
C LYS A 117 -5.36 -22.96 28.37
N ASN A 118 -5.81 -23.68 27.34
CA ASN A 118 -6.98 -24.57 27.40
C ASN A 118 -6.59 -25.98 26.97
#